data_AF-A0A1Q5UC13-F1
#
_entry.id   AF-A0A1Q5UC13-F1
#
_cell.length_a   1.000
_cell.length_b   1.000
_cell.length_c   1.000
_cell.angle_alpha   90.00
_cell.angle_beta   90.00
_cell.angle_gamma   90.00
#
_symmetry.space_group_name_H-M   'P 1'
#
loop_
_entity.id
_entity.type
_entity.pdbx_description
1 polymer ?
#
loop_
_entity_poly.entity_id
_entity_poly.type
_entity_poly.pdbx_seq_one_letter_code
_entity_poly.pdbx_strand_id
1 'polypeptide(L)'
;MAAIIASHLEKRSMFNDQPWVTEHSALRFAICLSGFRLGPIYDKFYEPTIRTPILLAIGSYDTVITAEDSHSLAKHCQFARIFEFSGVHYVPQFKESRDFRKTLNDFLEEFLFDPPAQQAPRLSTQAGAIVRSPFNTRPFLRTYRRRREIAVASGFTKRWAISALGNQVAANSITSASV
;
A
#
# COMPACT_ATOMS: atom_id res chain seq x y z
N MET A 1 -9.22 15.34 6.22
CA MET A 1 -8.45 16.09 7.25
C MET A 1 -6.93 15.89 7.18
N ALA A 2 -6.40 14.67 7.01
CA ALA A 2 -4.95 14.41 7.04
C ALA A 2 -4.10 15.28 6.09
N ALA A 3 -4.61 15.63 4.90
CA ALA A 3 -3.95 16.56 3.97
C ALA A 3 -3.69 17.97 4.55
N ILE A 4 -4.55 18.47 5.45
CA ILE A 4 -4.36 19.77 6.12
C ILE A 4 -3.20 19.68 7.12
N ILE A 5 -3.12 18.58 7.87
CA ILE A 5 -2.02 18.32 8.81
C ILE A 5 -0.70 18.18 8.04
N ALA A 6 -0.71 17.44 6.94
CA ALA A 6 0.44 17.36 6.02
C ALA A 6 0.88 18.76 5.59
N SER A 7 -0.01 19.54 4.97
CA SER A 7 0.28 20.91 4.52
C SER A 7 0.79 21.83 5.63
N HIS A 8 0.25 21.74 6.84
CA HIS A 8 0.66 22.62 7.94
C HIS A 8 2.09 22.31 8.38
N LEU A 9 2.48 21.02 8.40
CA LEU A 9 3.83 20.58 8.75
C LEU A 9 4.87 20.90 7.66
N GLU A 10 4.52 20.83 6.36
CA GLU A 10 5.44 21.24 5.27
C GLU A 10 5.54 22.77 5.10
N LYS A 11 4.46 23.53 5.30
CA LYS A 11 4.41 24.99 5.10
C LYS A 11 4.53 25.78 6.41
N ARG A 12 5.15 25.22 7.45
CA ARG A 12 5.14 25.78 8.81
C ARG A 12 5.45 27.27 8.88
N SER A 13 6.44 27.76 8.11
CA SER A 13 6.82 29.17 8.03
C SER A 13 5.69 30.11 7.56
N MET A 14 4.70 29.61 6.84
CA MET A 14 3.51 30.35 6.38
C MET A 14 2.42 30.48 7.45
N PHE A 15 2.58 29.79 8.60
CA PHE A 15 1.64 29.77 9.73
C PHE A 15 2.30 30.22 11.05
N ASN A 16 3.41 30.97 10.97
CA ASN A 16 4.22 31.40 12.11
C ASN A 16 3.53 32.37 13.10
N ASP A 17 2.27 32.77 12.86
CA ASP A 17 1.48 33.67 13.72
C ASP A 17 1.03 33.03 15.05
N GLN A 18 1.49 31.82 15.37
CA GLN A 18 1.10 31.07 16.56
C GLN A 18 2.30 30.37 17.24
N PRO A 19 2.39 30.39 18.58
CA PRO A 19 3.54 29.86 19.33
C PRO A 19 3.54 28.32 19.50
N TRP A 20 2.79 27.55 18.69
CA TRP A 20 2.71 26.10 18.82
C TRP A 20 4.02 25.43 18.35
N VAL A 21 4.89 25.12 19.31
CA VAL A 21 6.12 24.35 19.07
C VAL A 21 5.77 22.86 18.91
N THR A 22 5.38 22.45 17.71
CA THR A 22 5.50 21.04 17.31
C THR A 22 6.96 20.72 16.98
N GLU A 23 7.46 19.55 17.38
CA GLU A 23 8.79 19.06 16.97
C GLU A 23 8.74 18.22 15.69
N HIS A 24 7.54 17.93 15.18
CA HIS A 24 7.37 17.08 14.01
C HIS A 24 7.78 17.78 12.71
N SER A 25 8.56 17.09 11.89
CA SER A 25 8.94 17.52 10.54
C SER A 25 7.81 17.32 9.51
N ALA A 26 8.03 17.72 8.25
CA ALA A 26 7.07 17.43 7.18
C ALA A 26 6.80 15.91 7.03
N LEU A 27 5.55 15.53 6.81
CA LEU A 27 5.18 14.12 6.65
C LEU A 27 5.75 13.55 5.35
N ARG A 28 6.23 12.29 5.41
CA ARG A 28 6.73 11.54 4.24
C ARG A 28 5.64 11.24 3.22
N PHE A 29 4.41 11.03 3.70
CA PHE A 29 3.18 10.89 2.93
C PHE A 29 1.99 11.05 3.88
N ALA A 30 0.77 11.13 3.34
CA ALA A 30 -0.47 10.98 4.08
C ALA A 30 -1.45 10.06 3.36
N ILE A 31 -2.32 9.39 4.11
CA ILE A 31 -3.41 8.57 3.55
C ILE A 31 -4.72 9.23 3.97
N CYS A 32 -5.58 9.48 3.00
CA CYS A 32 -6.86 10.17 3.13
C CYS A 32 -7.97 9.24 2.65
N LEU A 33 -8.81 8.76 3.58
CA LEU A 33 -10.04 8.04 3.24
C LEU A 33 -11.18 9.09 3.22
N SER A 34 -11.89 9.22 2.11
CA SER A 34 -12.86 10.30 1.83
C SER A 34 -12.31 11.70 2.18
N GLY A 35 -11.10 12.01 1.69
CA GLY A 35 -10.44 13.30 1.93
C GLY A 35 -10.80 14.36 0.90
N PHE A 36 -11.16 15.57 1.35
CA PHE A 36 -11.65 16.67 0.52
C PHE A 36 -10.94 18.01 0.81
N ARG A 37 -11.11 18.98 -0.11
CA ARG A 37 -10.69 20.37 0.06
C ARG A 37 -11.78 21.14 0.82
N LEU A 38 -11.40 21.85 1.89
CA LEU A 38 -12.29 22.81 2.57
C LEU A 38 -12.48 24.07 1.71
N GLY A 39 -13.53 24.84 2.00
CA GLY A 39 -13.88 26.05 1.25
C GLY A 39 -12.82 27.17 1.27
N PRO A 40 -12.97 28.22 0.45
CA PRO A 40 -11.90 29.16 0.09
C PRO A 40 -11.15 29.84 1.25
N ILE A 41 -11.78 29.99 2.42
CA ILE A 41 -11.11 30.56 3.61
C ILE A 41 -9.92 29.71 4.10
N TYR A 42 -9.83 28.45 3.67
CA TYR A 42 -8.77 27.51 4.01
C TYR A 42 -7.68 27.40 2.93
N ASP A 43 -7.69 28.24 1.89
CA ASP A 43 -6.80 28.11 0.73
C ASP A 43 -5.30 28.20 1.07
N LYS A 44 -4.92 28.83 2.20
CA LYS A 44 -3.55 28.77 2.73
C LYS A 44 -3.04 27.34 3.01
N PHE A 45 -3.92 26.36 3.23
CA PHE A 45 -3.55 24.95 3.36
C PHE A 45 -3.43 24.23 2.02
N TYR A 46 -3.97 24.78 0.93
CA TYR A 46 -3.94 24.14 -0.38
C TYR A 46 -2.94 24.82 -1.33
N GLU A 47 -2.62 26.09 -1.10
CA GLU A 47 -1.64 26.87 -1.86
C GLU A 47 -0.39 27.22 -1.02
N PRO A 48 0.83 27.17 -1.61
CA PRO A 48 1.16 26.46 -2.85
C PRO A 48 0.80 24.97 -2.73
N THR A 49 0.69 24.24 -3.84
CA THR A 49 0.26 22.82 -3.84
C THR A 49 1.01 21.95 -2.82
N ILE A 50 0.26 21.05 -2.18
CA ILE A 50 0.76 20.15 -1.12
C ILE A 50 1.81 19.22 -1.72
N ARG A 51 3.03 19.23 -1.18
CA ARG A 51 4.16 18.44 -1.69
C ARG A 51 4.24 17.05 -1.07
N THR A 52 3.81 16.89 0.19
CA THR A 52 3.65 15.58 0.83
C THR A 52 2.77 14.68 -0.06
N PRO A 53 3.27 13.51 -0.50
CA PRO A 53 2.50 12.54 -1.28
C PRO A 53 1.24 12.08 -0.56
N ILE A 54 0.13 12.01 -1.28
CA ILE A 54 -1.19 11.67 -0.72
C ILE A 54 -1.79 10.47 -1.45
N LEU A 55 -2.25 9.46 -0.70
CA LEU A 55 -3.14 8.41 -1.19
C LEU A 55 -4.58 8.78 -0.81
N LEU A 56 -5.47 8.91 -1.79
CA LEU A 56 -6.90 9.16 -1.63
C LEU A 56 -7.70 7.89 -1.92
N ALA A 57 -8.44 7.38 -0.93
CA ALA A 57 -9.48 6.39 -1.16
C ALA A 57 -10.84 7.11 -1.27
N ILE A 58 -11.56 6.87 -2.37
CA ILE A 58 -12.79 7.59 -2.74
C ILE A 58 -13.92 6.58 -2.96
N GLY A 59 -15.01 6.71 -2.20
CA GLY A 59 -16.23 5.93 -2.40
C GLY A 59 -17.11 6.58 -3.47
N SER A 60 -17.39 5.88 -4.58
CA SER A 60 -18.17 6.43 -5.70
C SER A 60 -19.63 6.77 -5.38
N TYR A 61 -20.13 6.33 -4.22
CA TYR A 61 -21.50 6.59 -3.74
C TYR A 61 -21.50 7.37 -2.40
N ASP A 62 -20.37 7.96 -2.00
CA ASP A 62 -20.27 8.75 -0.77
C ASP A 62 -21.07 10.06 -0.90
N THR A 63 -22.15 10.15 -0.11
CA THR A 63 -23.04 11.34 -0.04
C THR A 63 -22.63 12.33 1.06
N VAL A 64 -21.66 11.97 1.91
CA VAL A 64 -21.14 12.85 2.95
C VAL A 64 -20.02 13.70 2.37
N ILE A 65 -19.10 13.06 1.63
CA ILE A 65 -18.02 13.70 0.88
C ILE A 65 -18.07 13.16 -0.55
N THR A 66 -18.45 14.00 -1.51
CA THR A 66 -18.61 13.53 -2.88
C THR A 66 -17.28 13.09 -3.51
N ALA A 67 -17.37 12.30 -4.58
CA ALA A 67 -16.19 11.97 -5.38
C ALA A 67 -15.56 13.25 -5.96
N GLU A 68 -16.39 14.20 -6.41
CA GLU A 68 -16.00 15.51 -6.92
C GLU A 68 -15.21 16.33 -5.88
N ASP A 69 -15.64 16.36 -4.62
CA ASP A 69 -14.94 17.04 -3.52
C ASP A 69 -13.58 16.39 -3.22
N SER A 70 -13.52 15.06 -3.34
CA SER A 70 -12.29 14.28 -3.15
C SER A 70 -11.30 14.50 -4.31
N HIS A 71 -11.80 14.54 -5.55
CA HIS A 71 -11.01 14.93 -6.72
C HIS A 71 -10.60 16.41 -6.69
N SER A 72 -11.39 17.29 -6.06
CA SER A 72 -11.02 18.68 -5.82
C SER A 72 -9.77 18.76 -4.93
N LEU A 73 -9.67 17.94 -3.87
CA LEU A 73 -8.44 17.84 -3.08
C LEU A 73 -7.24 17.37 -3.92
N ALA A 74 -7.42 16.31 -4.72
CA ALA A 74 -6.35 15.74 -5.54
C ALA A 74 -5.66 16.76 -6.46
N LYS A 75 -6.41 17.75 -6.98
CA LYS A 75 -5.88 18.84 -7.82
C LYS A 75 -4.90 19.78 -7.11
N HIS A 76 -4.91 19.81 -5.77
CA HIS A 76 -4.03 20.66 -4.95
C HIS A 76 -2.85 19.89 -4.36
N CYS A 77 -2.66 18.63 -4.77
CA CYS A 77 -1.55 17.77 -4.35
C CYS A 77 -0.58 17.59 -5.51
N GLN A 78 0.72 17.81 -5.27
CA GLN A 78 1.78 17.55 -6.27
C GLN A 78 1.84 16.06 -6.65
N PHE A 79 1.58 15.18 -5.69
CA PHE A 79 1.55 13.73 -5.88
C PHE A 79 0.30 13.14 -5.21
N ALA A 80 -0.74 12.89 -6.00
CA ALA A 80 -1.95 12.18 -5.57
C ALA A 80 -2.06 10.81 -6.22
N ARG A 81 -2.12 9.74 -5.42
CA ARG A 81 -2.58 8.41 -5.85
C ARG A 81 -4.05 8.27 -5.48
N ILE A 82 -4.88 7.82 -6.42
CA ILE A 82 -6.32 7.65 -6.22
C ILE A 82 -6.67 6.16 -6.22
N PHE A 83 -7.49 5.74 -5.27
CA PHE A 83 -8.14 4.44 -5.20
C PHE A 83 -9.66 4.67 -5.11
N GLU A 84 -10.36 4.53 -6.23
CA GLU A 84 -11.82 4.58 -6.27
C GLU A 84 -12.43 3.20 -6.02
N PHE A 85 -13.55 3.14 -5.31
CA PHE A 85 -14.28 1.91 -5.06
C PHE A 85 -15.80 2.13 -4.98
N SER A 86 -16.55 1.08 -5.33
CA SER A 86 -18.02 1.03 -5.29
C SER A 86 -18.57 0.97 -3.86
N GLY A 87 -18.43 2.07 -3.11
CA GLY A 87 -18.88 2.18 -1.72
C GLY A 87 -19.22 3.61 -1.31
N VAL A 88 -19.54 3.78 -0.02
CA VAL A 88 -19.86 5.07 0.61
C VAL A 88 -18.73 5.50 1.56
N HIS A 89 -19.03 6.34 2.55
CA HIS A 89 -18.10 6.84 3.57
C HIS A 89 -17.55 5.75 4.54
N TYR A 90 -16.78 4.78 4.05
CA TYR A 90 -16.15 3.73 4.86
C TYR A 90 -14.77 3.29 4.34
N VAL A 91 -14.00 2.60 5.18
CA VAL A 91 -12.70 2.00 4.79
C VAL A 91 -12.93 0.75 3.93
N PRO A 92 -12.35 0.63 2.72
CA PRO A 92 -12.59 -0.50 1.82
C PRO A 92 -12.40 -1.89 2.46
N GLN A 93 -13.45 -2.70 2.40
CA GLN A 93 -13.54 -4.02 3.02
C GLN A 93 -13.93 -5.08 1.98
N PHE A 94 -14.18 -6.32 2.41
CA PHE A 94 -14.70 -7.41 1.57
C PHE A 94 -14.03 -7.55 0.18
N LYS A 95 -14.78 -7.27 -0.91
CA LYS A 95 -14.32 -7.46 -2.29
C LYS A 95 -13.25 -6.43 -2.67
N GLU A 96 -13.40 -5.22 -2.17
CA GLU A 96 -12.54 -4.05 -2.41
C GLU A 96 -11.23 -4.14 -1.60
N SER A 97 -11.25 -4.87 -0.47
CA SER A 97 -10.12 -4.96 0.48
C SER A 97 -8.82 -5.44 -0.17
N ARG A 98 -8.89 -6.40 -1.11
CA ARG A 98 -7.69 -6.95 -1.76
C ARG A 98 -6.95 -5.90 -2.56
N ASP A 99 -7.68 -5.14 -3.37
CA ASP A 99 -7.09 -4.20 -4.31
C ASP A 99 -6.76 -2.86 -3.60
N PHE A 100 -7.52 -2.49 -2.56
CA PHE A 100 -7.13 -1.43 -1.63
C PHE A 100 -5.82 -1.75 -0.93
N ARG A 101 -5.67 -2.95 -0.34
CA ARG A 101 -4.44 -3.39 0.33
C ARG A 101 -3.25 -3.45 -0.63
N LYS A 102 -3.46 -3.87 -1.89
CA LYS A 102 -2.41 -3.81 -2.91
C LYS A 102 -1.98 -2.36 -3.16
N THR A 103 -2.93 -1.47 -3.43
CA THR A 103 -2.65 -0.06 -3.73
C THR A 103 -1.98 0.67 -2.56
N LEU A 104 -2.41 0.35 -1.33
CA LEU A 104 -1.78 0.80 -0.09
C LEU A 104 -0.34 0.30 0.02
N ASN A 105 -0.09 -1.00 -0.14
CA ASN A 105 1.27 -1.55 -0.09
C ASN A 105 2.17 -0.92 -1.16
N ASP A 106 1.71 -0.83 -2.41
CA ASP A 106 2.47 -0.19 -3.50
C ASP A 106 2.79 1.29 -3.22
N PHE A 107 1.96 1.99 -2.44
CA PHE A 107 2.18 3.38 -2.02
C PHE A 107 3.12 3.48 -0.82
N LEU A 108 2.98 2.56 0.14
CA LEU A 108 3.85 2.47 1.31
C LEU A 108 5.27 2.11 0.90
N GLU A 109 5.49 1.12 0.03
CA GLU A 109 6.83 0.74 -0.43
C GLU A 109 7.55 1.93 -1.09
N GLU A 110 6.84 2.67 -1.95
CA GLU A 110 7.37 3.83 -2.68
C GLU A 110 7.79 4.98 -1.75
N PHE A 111 7.01 5.30 -0.70
CA PHE A 111 7.27 6.47 0.14
C PHE A 111 7.86 6.16 1.54
N LEU A 112 7.85 4.91 2.02
CA LEU A 112 8.51 4.48 3.27
C LEU A 112 9.97 4.06 3.09
N PHE A 113 10.35 3.44 1.97
CA PHE A 113 11.71 2.88 1.83
C PHE A 113 12.62 3.72 0.94
N ASP A 114 12.10 4.29 -0.15
CA ASP A 114 12.85 5.21 -1.03
C ASP A 114 12.31 6.65 -0.90
N PRO A 115 12.75 7.47 0.08
CA PRO A 115 12.32 8.85 0.15
C PRO A 115 12.78 9.61 -1.10
N PRO A 116 11.88 10.18 -1.92
CA PRO A 116 12.31 11.08 -2.99
C PRO A 116 12.90 12.33 -2.33
N ALA A 117 14.23 12.42 -2.33
CA ALA A 117 14.99 13.52 -1.72
C ALA A 117 14.41 14.85 -2.21
N GLN A 118 13.73 15.56 -1.30
CA GLN A 118 12.86 16.74 -1.52
C GLN A 118 12.99 17.35 -2.92
N GLN A 119 12.26 16.79 -3.90
CA GLN A 119 12.57 17.07 -5.29
C GLN A 119 12.17 18.50 -5.63
N ALA A 120 13.17 19.36 -5.75
CA ALA A 120 13.04 20.71 -6.28
C ALA A 120 12.30 20.67 -7.63
N PRO A 121 11.45 21.66 -7.94
CA PRO A 121 10.56 21.59 -9.10
C PRO A 121 11.37 21.48 -10.39
N ARG A 122 11.31 20.31 -11.03
CA ARG A 122 11.71 20.19 -12.43
C ARG A 122 10.67 20.93 -13.26
N LEU A 123 11.06 22.07 -13.82
CA LEU A 123 10.33 22.72 -14.91
C LEU A 123 10.23 21.74 -16.10
N SER A 124 9.12 21.01 -16.17
CA SER A 124 8.80 20.13 -17.29
C SER A 124 8.26 20.96 -18.45
N THR A 125 9.15 21.61 -19.19
CA THR A 125 8.83 22.14 -20.51
C THR A 125 8.66 20.98 -21.49
N GLN A 126 7.47 20.36 -21.52
CA GLN A 126 6.98 19.62 -22.69
C GLN A 126 5.48 19.86 -22.86
N ALA A 127 5.13 20.37 -24.05
CA ALA A 127 3.77 20.70 -24.42
C ALA A 127 2.97 19.45 -24.82
N GLY A 128 1.68 19.43 -24.47
CA GLY A 128 0.61 18.76 -25.21
C GLY A 128 0.79 17.31 -25.63
N ALA A 129 0.41 16.36 -24.78
CA ALA A 129 -0.01 15.03 -25.21
C ALA A 129 -1.13 14.48 -24.30
N ILE A 130 -2.38 14.49 -24.78
CA ILE A 130 -3.47 13.75 -24.15
C ILE A 130 -3.30 12.28 -24.50
N VAL A 131 -2.70 11.50 -23.59
CA VAL A 131 -2.61 10.04 -23.76
C VAL A 131 -3.86 9.40 -23.17
N ARG A 132 -4.81 9.06 -24.04
CA ARG A 132 -5.88 8.10 -23.70
C ARG A 132 -5.25 6.73 -23.45
N SER A 133 -5.63 6.10 -22.34
CA SER A 133 -5.21 4.73 -22.01
C SER A 133 -5.75 3.71 -23.02
N PRO A 134 -4.91 2.78 -23.51
CA PRO A 134 -5.33 1.46 -23.95
C PRO A 134 -4.84 0.39 -22.97
N PHE A 135 -5.72 -0.54 -22.64
CA PHE A 135 -5.33 -1.84 -22.07
C PHE A 135 -4.30 -2.52 -22.99
N ASN A 136 -3.10 -2.82 -22.48
CA ASN A 136 -2.45 -4.10 -22.83
C ASN A 136 -1.43 -4.59 -21.80
N THR A 137 -1.51 -5.88 -21.51
CA THR A 137 -0.56 -6.69 -20.76
C THR A 137 0.76 -6.91 -21.50
N ARG A 138 1.88 -6.95 -20.78
CA ARG A 138 2.92 -8.02 -20.88
C ARG A 138 4.01 -7.87 -19.79
N PRO A 139 4.77 -8.94 -19.47
CA PRO A 139 5.42 -9.09 -18.17
C PRO A 139 6.86 -8.56 -18.13
N PHE A 140 7.27 -8.04 -16.97
CA PHE A 140 8.67 -7.73 -16.67
C PHE A 140 9.30 -8.81 -15.78
N LEU A 141 9.92 -9.81 -16.40
CA LEU A 141 10.75 -10.78 -15.68
C LEU A 141 12.07 -10.10 -15.27
N ARG A 142 12.22 -9.78 -13.98
CA ARG A 142 13.53 -9.44 -13.39
C ARG A 142 13.93 -10.51 -12.37
N THR A 143 14.92 -11.32 -12.75
CA THR A 143 15.50 -12.36 -11.90
C THR A 143 16.28 -11.76 -10.74
N TYR A 144 15.91 -12.08 -9.50
CA TYR A 144 16.69 -11.71 -8.31
C TYR A 144 17.45 -12.91 -7.75
N ARG A 145 18.75 -12.99 -8.07
CA ARG A 145 19.66 -14.06 -7.66
C ARG A 145 20.16 -13.82 -6.22
N ARG A 146 19.41 -14.28 -5.22
CA ARG A 146 19.80 -14.15 -3.80
C ARG A 146 20.84 -15.23 -3.42
N ARG A 147 22.13 -14.87 -3.38
CA ARG A 147 23.12 -15.69 -2.63
C ARG A 147 22.77 -15.62 -1.14
N ARG A 148 22.74 -16.78 -0.48
CA ARG A 148 23.07 -16.91 0.95
C ARG A 148 24.00 -18.10 1.09
N GLU A 149 25.27 -17.80 1.32
CA GLU A 149 26.22 -18.77 1.85
C GLU A 149 26.00 -18.82 3.37
N ILE A 150 25.62 -19.98 3.89
CA ILE A 150 25.87 -20.36 5.28
C ILE A 150 26.41 -21.78 5.22
N ALA A 151 27.69 -21.93 5.54
CA ALA A 151 28.32 -23.23 5.67
C ALA A 151 28.16 -23.73 7.12
N VAL A 152 27.58 -24.92 7.28
CA VAL A 152 27.85 -25.82 8.42
C VAL A 152 28.06 -27.20 7.83
N ALA A 153 29.18 -27.84 8.19
CA ALA A 153 29.65 -29.08 7.58
C ALA A 153 29.33 -30.31 8.45
N SER A 154 29.59 -31.50 7.87
CA SER A 154 29.42 -32.86 8.41
C SER A 154 27.96 -33.39 8.47
N GLY A 155 27.67 -34.63 8.07
CA GLY A 155 28.52 -35.60 7.37
C GLY A 155 27.84 -36.95 7.07
N PHE A 156 28.22 -37.56 5.93
CA PHE A 156 28.15 -39.00 5.61
C PHE A 156 26.82 -39.80 5.62
N THR A 157 26.24 -39.92 4.41
CA THR A 157 25.93 -41.20 3.68
C THR A 157 25.67 -42.50 4.49
N LYS A 158 24.65 -43.32 4.21
CA LYS A 158 24.45 -44.13 2.97
C LYS A 158 23.06 -44.79 2.95
N ARG A 159 22.57 -45.13 1.74
CA ARG A 159 21.53 -46.17 1.55
C ARG A 159 22.12 -47.56 1.76
N TRP A 160 21.34 -48.47 2.32
CA TRP A 160 21.35 -49.89 1.97
C TRP A 160 19.92 -50.37 1.79
N ALA A 161 19.71 -51.26 0.82
CA ALA A 161 18.51 -52.06 0.68
C ALA A 161 18.87 -53.52 0.97
N ILE A 162 17.89 -54.33 1.40
CA ILE A 162 17.57 -55.68 0.90
C ILE A 162 16.48 -56.30 1.81
N SER A 163 15.58 -57.05 1.18
CA SER A 163 14.51 -57.83 1.81
C SER A 163 14.98 -59.26 2.10
N ALA A 164 14.49 -59.91 3.18
CA ALA A 164 13.83 -61.23 3.10
C ALA A 164 13.59 -61.95 4.45
N LEU A 165 12.40 -62.55 4.54
CA LEU A 165 12.00 -63.80 5.24
C LEU A 165 12.03 -63.93 6.79
N GLY A 166 10.89 -64.42 7.32
CA GLY A 166 10.71 -64.90 8.70
C GLY A 166 9.28 -65.40 8.98
N ASN A 167 9.01 -66.68 8.68
CA ASN A 167 7.85 -67.51 9.08
C ASN A 167 7.47 -67.40 10.60
N GLN A 168 6.28 -67.74 11.15
CA GLN A 168 5.09 -68.60 10.85
C GLN A 168 3.86 -67.97 11.58
N VAL A 169 2.59 -68.03 11.13
CA VAL A 169 1.58 -69.14 11.13
C VAL A 169 1.21 -69.73 12.51
N ALA A 170 0.05 -69.29 13.07
CA ALA A 170 -1.00 -70.07 13.79
C ALA A 170 -2.07 -69.04 14.28
N ALA A 171 -3.36 -69.01 13.93
CA ALA A 171 -4.40 -69.98 13.55
C ALA A 171 -5.26 -70.53 14.73
N ASN A 172 -6.44 -69.91 14.93
CA ASN A 172 -7.65 -70.41 15.61
C ASN A 172 -7.49 -70.70 17.14
N SER A 173 -8.48 -70.78 18.05
CA SER A 173 -9.96 -70.87 18.03
C SER A 173 -10.48 -70.26 19.38
N ILE A 174 -11.77 -70.15 19.77
CA ILE A 174 -13.08 -70.54 19.19
C ILE A 174 -14.23 -69.56 19.60
N THR A 175 -15.43 -70.07 19.89
CA THR A 175 -16.77 -69.46 20.02
C THR A 175 -17.22 -68.90 21.39
N SER A 176 -18.06 -67.87 21.29
CA SER A 176 -19.29 -67.58 22.05
C SER A 176 -20.03 -68.71 22.80
N ALA A 177 -20.63 -68.38 23.95
CA ALA A 177 -22.04 -68.65 24.27
C ALA A 177 -22.53 -67.76 25.43
N SER A 178 -23.80 -67.38 25.40
CA SER A 178 -24.49 -66.52 26.39
C SER A 178 -25.50 -67.31 27.22
N VAL A 179 -25.63 -66.97 28.51
CA VAL A 179 -26.87 -67.03 29.32
C VAL A 179 -26.89 -65.81 30.23
#